data_AF-A0A2V2BKL6-F1
#
_entry.id   AF-A0A2V2BKL6-F1
#
_cell.length_a   1.000
_cell.length_b   1.000
_cell.length_c   1.000
_cell.angle_alpha   90.00
_cell.angle_beta   90.00
_cell.angle_gamma   90.00
#
_symmetry.space_group_name_H-M   'P 1'
#
loop_
_entity.id
_entity.type
_entity.pdbx_description
1 polymer ?
#
loop_
_entity_poly.entity_id
_entity_poly.type
_entity_poly.pdbx_seq_one_letter_code
_entity_poly.pdbx_strand_id
1 'polypeptide(L)'
;MVTALARNAVKILFFLIITFAVARSLGHPENYADHKFVSQLALFLTGDVNAESIYDAYFYIDFFTVVTLSIAFYLITMMLIRKTRRK
;
A
#
# COMPACT_ATOMS: atom_id res chain seq x y z
N MET A 1 26.90 16.99 1.05
CA MET A 1 25.49 17.40 0.86
C MET A 1 24.85 16.68 -0.34
N VAL A 2 25.44 16.74 -1.54
CA VAL A 2 24.96 16.08 -2.77
C VAL A 2 24.75 14.56 -2.62
N THR A 3 25.67 13.86 -1.96
CA THR A 3 25.60 12.40 -1.76
C THR A 3 24.47 11.94 -0.83
N ALA A 4 24.07 12.79 0.13
CA ALA A 4 22.95 12.50 1.02
C ALA A 4 21.61 12.66 0.29
N LEU A 5 21.49 13.68 -0.56
CA LEU A 5 20.32 13.92 -1.39
C LEU A 5 20.10 12.77 -2.38
N ALA A 6 21.15 12.36 -3.09
CA ALA A 6 21.11 11.23 -4.02
C ALA A 6 20.68 9.93 -3.32
N ARG A 7 21.18 9.66 -2.11
CA ARG A 7 20.81 8.47 -1.34
C ARG A 7 19.33 8.46 -0.95
N ASN A 8 18.76 9.61 -0.60
CA ASN A 8 17.35 9.72 -0.27
C ASN A 8 16.48 9.57 -1.52
N ALA A 9 16.88 10.15 -2.65
CA ALA A 9 16.19 9.98 -3.92
C ALA A 9 16.11 8.51 -4.35
N VAL A 10 17.20 7.75 -4.23
CA VAL A 10 17.22 6.31 -4.54
C VAL A 10 16.26 5.53 -3.63
N LYS A 11 16.18 5.86 -2.34
CA LYS A 11 15.24 5.21 -1.42
C LYS A 11 13.78 5.50 -1.77
N ILE A 12 13.47 6.75 -2.13
CA ILE A 12 12.12 7.14 -2.56
C ILE A 12 11.76 6.40 -3.85
N LEU A 13 12.65 6.41 -4.85
CA LEU A 13 12.43 5.68 -6.11
C LEU A 13 12.22 4.18 -5.85
N PHE A 14 13.03 3.59 -4.97
CA PHE A 14 12.89 2.19 -4.60
C PHE A 14 11.55 1.90 -3.91
N PHE A 15 11.11 2.78 -3.01
CA PHE A 15 9.78 2.67 -2.39
C PHE A 15 8.67 2.75 -3.45
N LEU A 16 8.75 3.69 -4.39
CA LEU A 16 7.76 3.81 -5.48
C LEU A 16 7.71 2.56 -6.37
N ILE A 17 8.86 1.95 -6.66
CA ILE A 17 8.93 0.68 -7.41
C ILE A 17 8.23 -0.45 -6.64
N ILE A 18 8.46 -0.55 -5.33
CA ILE A 18 7.76 -1.53 -4.47
C ILE A 18 6.26 -1.26 -4.51
N THR A 19 5.83 -0.02 -4.32
CA THR A 19 4.40 0.34 -4.33
C THR A 19 3.74 -0.02 -5.65
N PHE A 20 4.39 0.29 -6.77
CA PHE A 20 3.89 -0.08 -8.09
C PHE A 20 3.79 -1.59 -8.26
N ALA A 21 4.80 -2.35 -7.82
CA ALA A 21 4.79 -3.81 -7.89
C ALA A 21 3.66 -4.42 -7.02
N VAL A 22 3.45 -3.91 -5.80
CA VAL A 22 2.37 -4.35 -4.90
C VAL A 22 1.00 -4.09 -5.51
N ALA A 23 0.75 -2.86 -5.97
CA ALA A 23 -0.51 -2.48 -6.61
C ALA A 23 -0.83 -3.37 -7.82
N ARG A 24 0.18 -3.63 -8.67
CA ARG A 24 0.01 -4.52 -9.84
C ARG A 24 -0.20 -5.99 -9.46
N SER A 25 0.33 -6.44 -8.32
CA SER A 25 0.27 -7.85 -7.92
C SER A 25 -1.04 -8.22 -7.24
N LEU A 26 -1.65 -7.29 -6.49
CA LEU A 26 -2.93 -7.51 -5.80
C LEU A 26 -4.13 -7.56 -6.77
N GLY A 27 -4.07 -6.80 -7.86
CA GLY A 27 -5.20 -6.69 -8.78
C GLY A 27 -6.36 -5.92 -8.16
N HIS A 28 -7.59 -6.27 -8.56
CA HIS A 28 -8.80 -5.57 -8.12
C HIS A 28 -9.14 -5.86 -6.65
N PRO A 29 -9.57 -4.87 -5.86
CA PRO A 29 -9.87 -5.05 -4.44
C PRO A 29 -11.00 -6.04 -4.16
N GLU A 30 -11.91 -6.25 -5.10
CA GLU A 30 -12.97 -7.26 -5.04
C GLU A 30 -12.40 -8.70 -4.92
N ASN A 31 -11.14 -8.92 -5.30
CA ASN A 31 -10.50 -10.23 -5.19
C ASN A 31 -10.05 -10.57 -3.76
N TYR A 32 -9.90 -9.58 -2.88
CA TYR A 32 -9.30 -9.78 -1.55
C TYR A 32 -10.01 -9.02 -0.43
N ALA A 33 -10.94 -8.12 -0.73
CA ALA A 33 -11.78 -7.43 0.23
C ALA A 33 -13.18 -8.07 0.25
N ASP A 34 -13.57 -8.59 1.41
CA ASP A 34 -14.89 -9.17 1.61
C ASP A 34 -16.00 -8.13 1.43
N HIS A 35 -17.01 -8.46 0.62
CA HIS A 35 -18.06 -7.52 0.25
C HIS A 35 -18.92 -7.07 1.46
N LYS A 36 -19.12 -7.95 2.45
CA LYS A 36 -19.87 -7.62 3.67
C LYS A 36 -19.08 -6.63 4.52
N PHE A 37 -17.78 -6.85 4.66
CA PHE A 37 -16.89 -5.88 5.32
C PHE A 37 -16.89 -4.54 4.60
N VAL A 38 -16.81 -4.53 3.27
CA VAL A 38 -16.86 -3.30 2.46
C VAL A 38 -18.16 -2.54 2.68
N SER A 39 -19.30 -3.25 2.70
CA SER A 39 -20.61 -2.66 2.97
C SER A 39 -20.71 -2.03 4.35
N GLN A 40 -20.14 -2.68 5.36
CA GLN A 40 -20.06 -2.13 6.72
C GLN A 40 -19.18 -0.89 6.78
N LEU A 41 -18.05 -0.90 6.07
CA LEU A 41 -17.16 0.25 5.99
C LEU A 41 -17.83 1.42 5.26
N ALA A 42 -18.54 1.17 4.15
CA ALA A 42 -19.30 2.17 3.42
C ALA A 42 -20.36 2.84 4.31
N LEU A 43 -21.13 2.03 5.05
CA LEU A 43 -22.11 2.52 6.03
C LEU A 43 -21.43 3.35 7.13
N PHE A 44 -20.28 2.89 7.64
CA PHE A 44 -19.54 3.59 8.68
C PHE A 44 -19.00 4.96 8.22
N LEU A 45 -18.49 5.04 6.99
CA LEU A 45 -17.88 6.26 6.45
C LEU A 45 -18.90 7.30 5.98
N THR A 46 -20.00 6.83 5.38
CA THR A 46 -20.94 7.71 4.66
C THR A 46 -22.34 7.75 5.27
N GLY A 47 -22.68 6.81 6.15
CA GLY A 47 -24.03 6.68 6.71
C GLY A 47 -25.05 6.04 5.78
N ASP A 48 -24.65 5.66 4.56
CA ASP A 48 -25.50 5.02 3.55
C ASP A 48 -24.75 3.93 2.78
N VAL A 49 -25.48 2.92 2.29
CA VAL A 49 -24.95 1.85 1.46
C VAL A 49 -25.55 1.96 0.08
N ASN A 50 -24.80 2.60 -0.82
CA ASN A 50 -25.15 2.76 -2.21
C ASN A 50 -23.93 2.44 -3.09
N ALA A 51 -24.10 2.48 -4.41
CA ALA A 51 -23.04 2.10 -5.34
C ALA A 51 -21.79 2.99 -5.22
N GLU A 52 -21.96 4.28 -4.96
CA GLU A 52 -20.86 5.22 -4.79
C GLU A 52 -20.10 4.96 -3.49
N SER A 53 -20.80 4.79 -2.37
CA SER A 53 -20.16 4.54 -1.07
C SER A 53 -19.44 3.18 -1.00
N ILE A 54 -19.96 2.16 -1.70
CA ILE A 54 -19.29 0.87 -1.86
C ILE A 54 -18.01 1.01 -2.70
N TYR A 55 -18.06 1.74 -3.81
CA TYR A 55 -16.90 1.99 -4.65
C TYR A 55 -15.79 2.73 -3.88
N ASP A 56 -16.16 3.78 -3.14
CA ASP A 56 -15.23 4.51 -2.28
C ASP A 56 -14.62 3.62 -1.20
N ALA A 57 -15.42 2.76 -0.57
CA ALA A 57 -14.93 1.82 0.43
C ALA A 57 -13.92 0.82 -0.16
N TYR A 58 -14.18 0.26 -1.35
CA TYR A 58 -13.21 -0.58 -2.07
C TYR A 58 -11.92 0.18 -2.39
N PHE A 59 -12.03 1.42 -2.87
CA PHE A 59 -10.87 2.27 -3.16
C PHE A 59 -10.02 2.52 -1.90
N TYR A 60 -10.66 2.86 -0.77
CA TYR A 60 -9.93 3.08 0.48
C TYR A 60 -9.25 1.81 0.95
N ILE A 61 -9.93 0.67 0.91
CA ILE A 61 -9.33 -0.62 1.26
C ILE A 61 -8.11 -0.89 0.37
N ASP A 62 -8.25 -0.75 -0.96
CA ASP A 62 -7.15 -0.97 -1.90
C ASP A 62 -5.94 -0.08 -1.60
N PHE A 63 -6.20 1.21 -1.45
CA PHE A 63 -5.16 2.20 -1.14
C PHE A 63 -4.43 1.87 0.17
N PHE A 64 -5.17 1.58 1.24
CA PHE A 64 -4.58 1.24 2.53
C PHE A 64 -3.81 -0.08 2.49
N THR A 65 -4.33 -1.11 1.82
CA THR A 65 -3.65 -2.39 1.67
C THR A 65 -2.35 -2.23 0.88
N VAL A 66 -2.38 -1.54 -0.26
CA VAL A 66 -1.19 -1.29 -1.08
C VAL A 66 -0.14 -0.52 -0.29
N VAL A 67 -0.50 0.57 0.38
CA VAL A 67 0.44 1.39 1.16
C VAL A 67 1.05 0.56 2.30
N THR A 68 0.23 -0.18 3.05
CA THR A 68 0.67 -0.98 4.20
C THR A 68 1.66 -2.07 3.78
N LEU A 69 1.34 -2.84 2.74
CA LEU A 69 2.24 -3.88 2.23
C LEU A 69 3.51 -3.29 1.66
N SER A 70 3.44 -2.14 0.98
CA SER A 70 4.62 -1.46 0.43
C SER A 70 5.58 -1.01 1.53
N ILE A 71 5.05 -0.46 2.63
CA ILE A 71 5.83 -0.11 3.82
C ILE A 71 6.47 -1.36 4.41
N ALA A 72 5.71 -2.44 4.61
CA ALA A 72 6.21 -3.69 5.15
C ALA A 72 7.37 -4.26 4.29
N PHE A 73 7.19 -4.36 2.97
CA PHE A 73 8.23 -4.85 2.06
C PHE A 73 9.45 -3.94 2.02
N TYR A 74 9.27 -2.62 2.04
CA TYR A 74 10.39 -1.69 2.10
C TYR A 74 11.19 -1.86 3.40
N LEU A 75 10.52 -1.96 4.56
CA LEU A 75 11.18 -2.15 5.85
C LEU A 75 11.93 -3.48 5.91
N ILE A 76 11.30 -4.57 5.48
CA ILE A 76 11.93 -5.91 5.40
C ILE A 76 13.17 -5.85 4.51
N THR A 77 13.06 -5.26 3.32
CA THR A 77 14.18 -5.16 2.38
C THR A 77 15.33 -4.34 2.95
N MET A 78 15.03 -3.18 3.57
CA MET A 78 16.06 -2.35 4.21
C MET A 78 16.71 -3.04 5.41
N MET A 79 15.95 -3.83 6.16
CA MET A 79 16.48 -4.65 7.25
C MET A 79 17.46 -5.71 6.74
N LEU A 80 17.10 -6.41 5.65
CA LEU A 80 17.97 -7.39 5.00
C LEU A 80 19.26 -6.74 4.47
N ILE A 81 19.16 -5.61 3.76
CA ILE A 81 20.34 -4.87 3.26
C ILE A 81 21.27 -4.47 4.41
N ARG A 82 20.73 -3.97 5.53
CA ARG A 82 21.53 -3.59 6.71
C ARG A 82 22.20 -4.81 7.34
N LYS A 83 21.49 -5.94 7.42
CA LYS A 83 22.05 -7.20 7.95
C LYS A 83 23.22 -7.69 7.10
N THR A 84 23.09 -7.64 5.78
CA THR A 84 24.16 -8.03 4.84
C THR A 84 25.37 -7.10 4.92
N ARG A 85 25.19 -5.79 5.12
CA ARG A 85 26.31 -4.82 5.25
C ARG A 85 27.04 -4.87 6.60
N ARG A 86 26.47 -5.53 7.60
CA ARG A 86 27.07 -5.70 8.94
C ARG A 86 27.84 -7.02 9.08
N LYS A 87 27.69 -7.93 8.11
CA LYS A 87 28.62 -9.03 7.88
C LYS A 87 29.78 -8.53 7.05
#